data_AF-A0A7G1I665-F1
#
_entry.id   AF-A0A7G1I665-F1
#
_cell.length_a   1.000
_cell.length_b   1.000
_cell.length_c   1.000
_cell.angle_alpha   90.00
_cell.angle_beta   90.00
_cell.angle_gamma   90.00
#
_symmetry.space_group_name_H-M   'P 1'
#
loop_
_entity.id
_entity.type
_entity.pdbx_description
1 polymer ?
#
loop_
_entity_poly.entity_id
_entity_poly.type
_entity_poly.pdbx_seq_one_letter_code
_entity_poly.pdbx_strand_id
1 'polypeptide(L)'
;MTAMRKYKHIIFDIDGTLIDTEEAILQSLKDTVWEILHKDIETCELKFALGIPGSVTLRKLGITDTERANVRWNEHLLKYKSRIRLFDNIPQLLDNLKMNGYGLGIVTSKTRNEYMADFAVPFELSDYFGTVICVENAARPKPFPDPLLTYLNASDMNAEDVIYIGDTIYDSLCAQNARVDFGFAAWGNAETQEIPADYIFKRPVDVLLSLLENNSRISKNDIYDLLNSYNICYEVTEHKAVYNMAELSNISFPYPESIAKNLFVCDDKKCNYYLITIKGDKRVDLKAFRHTYGTRPLSLAKKKDLKKVLGLTPGSVTPLGILNDKEHKTHFFLDKDFLIPPSIIGVHPNENTATIWLKAEDLLRIITEHMNPVKIVPFN
;
A
#
# COMPACT_ATOMS: atom_id res chain seq x y z
N MET A 1 22.39 12.68 5.11
CA MET A 1 21.27 13.14 5.97
C MET A 1 20.07 12.28 5.61
N THR A 2 19.77 11.29 6.45
CA THR A 2 18.57 10.46 6.33
C THR A 2 17.35 11.37 6.48
N ALA A 3 16.39 11.27 5.57
CA ALA A 3 15.12 11.98 5.72
C ALA A 3 14.51 11.62 7.09
N MET A 4 14.11 12.61 7.88
CA MET A 4 13.41 12.35 9.13
C MET A 4 12.03 11.78 8.80
N ARG A 5 11.79 10.53 9.19
CA ARG A 5 10.49 9.88 9.07
C ARG A 5 9.54 10.51 10.09
N LYS A 6 8.32 10.86 9.66
CA LYS A 6 7.29 11.40 10.56
C LYS A 6 6.94 10.42 11.67
N TYR A 7 6.72 9.15 11.32
CA TYR A 7 6.40 8.09 12.28
C TYR A 7 7.57 7.10 12.41
N LYS A 8 7.72 6.57 13.62
CA LYS A 8 8.63 5.49 13.99
C LYS A 8 7.90 4.15 14.03
N HIS A 9 6.69 4.11 14.59
CA HIS A 9 5.87 2.89 14.65
C HIS A 9 4.60 2.97 13.82
N ILE A 10 4.26 1.86 13.15
CA ILE A 10 3.00 1.66 12.46
C ILE A 10 2.21 0.59 13.22
N ILE A 11 1.05 0.98 13.73
CA ILE A 11 0.19 0.12 14.56
C ILE A 11 -0.99 -0.31 13.70
N PHE A 12 -1.31 -1.60 13.69
CA PHE A 12 -2.42 -2.16 12.91
C PHE A 12 -3.52 -2.74 13.80
N ASP A 13 -4.77 -2.58 13.40
CA ASP A 13 -5.82 -3.54 13.76
C ASP A 13 -5.63 -4.87 13.02
N ILE A 14 -6.41 -5.90 13.37
CA ILE A 14 -6.36 -7.23 12.76
C ILE A 14 -7.55 -7.45 11.83
N ASP A 15 -8.76 -7.56 12.40
CA ASP A 15 -9.99 -7.86 11.68
C ASP A 15 -10.34 -6.70 10.75
N GLY A 16 -10.58 -6.96 9.47
CA GLY A 16 -10.85 -5.90 8.49
C GLY A 16 -9.63 -5.08 8.08
N THR A 17 -8.46 -5.29 8.69
CA THR A 17 -7.24 -4.54 8.35
C THR A 17 -6.12 -5.43 7.82
N LEU A 18 -5.68 -6.44 8.59
CA LEU A 18 -4.67 -7.41 8.17
C LEU A 18 -5.32 -8.69 7.61
N ILE A 19 -6.44 -9.11 8.20
CA ILE A 19 -7.18 -10.29 7.76
C ILE A 19 -8.64 -9.94 7.48
N ASP A 20 -9.17 -10.51 6.41
CA ASP A 20 -10.59 -10.51 6.10
C ASP A 20 -11.28 -11.57 6.96
N THR A 21 -12.11 -11.10 7.90
CA THR A 21 -12.88 -11.93 8.83
C THR A 21 -14.37 -11.63 8.79
N GLU A 22 -14.83 -10.72 7.93
CA GLU A 22 -16.21 -10.23 7.92
C GLU A 22 -17.20 -11.40 7.78
N GLU A 23 -17.05 -12.19 6.72
CA GLU A 23 -18.00 -13.26 6.44
C GLU A 23 -18.02 -14.32 7.57
N ALA A 24 -16.85 -14.67 8.10
CA ALA A 24 -16.74 -15.66 9.17
C ALA A 24 -17.41 -15.16 10.47
N ILE A 25 -17.19 -13.90 10.84
CA ILE A 25 -17.76 -13.28 12.03
C ILE A 25 -19.29 -13.17 11.89
N LEU A 26 -19.79 -12.66 10.77
CA LEU A 26 -21.23 -12.41 10.59
C LEU A 26 -22.03 -13.71 10.50
N GLN A 27 -21.53 -14.73 9.79
CA GLN A 27 -22.22 -16.02 9.68
C GLN A 27 -22.23 -16.79 11.00
N SER A 28 -21.09 -16.82 11.71
CA SER A 28 -21.01 -17.48 13.01
C SER A 28 -21.85 -16.78 14.08
N LEU A 29 -21.97 -15.44 14.02
CA LEU A 29 -22.84 -14.69 14.91
C LEU A 29 -24.32 -14.93 14.59
N LYS A 30 -24.69 -15.00 13.30
CA LYS A 30 -26.06 -15.37 12.88
C LYS A 30 -26.46 -16.75 13.44
N ASP A 31 -25.58 -17.74 13.28
CA ASP A 31 -25.72 -19.08 13.86
C ASP A 31 -25.96 -19.02 15.38
N THR A 32 -25.15 -18.22 16.09
CA THR A 32 -25.21 -18.07 17.55
C THR A 32 -26.52 -17.41 18.01
N VAL A 33 -26.95 -16.37 17.29
CA VAL A 33 -28.22 -15.67 17.56
C VAL A 33 -29.40 -16.61 17.35
N TRP A 34 -29.38 -17.41 16.29
CA TRP A 34 -30.41 -18.42 16.05
C TRP A 34 -30.47 -19.47 17.17
N GLU A 35 -29.32 -19.98 17.61
CA GLU A 35 -29.25 -20.98 18.68
C GLU A 35 -29.77 -20.44 20.02
N ILE A 36 -29.35 -19.23 20.41
CA ILE A 36 -29.61 -18.69 21.75
C ILE A 36 -30.93 -17.94 21.84
N LEU A 37 -31.26 -17.15 20.82
CA LEU A 37 -32.42 -16.26 20.83
C LEU A 37 -33.57 -16.76 19.96
N HIS A 38 -33.35 -17.79 19.13
CA HIS A 38 -34.32 -18.29 18.15
C HIS A 38 -34.84 -17.18 17.22
N LYS A 39 -33.95 -16.25 16.87
CA LYS A 39 -34.22 -15.16 15.94
C LYS A 39 -33.43 -15.40 14.66
N ASP A 40 -34.11 -15.34 13.53
CA ASP A 40 -33.45 -15.22 12.24
C ASP A 40 -33.13 -13.73 12.01
N ILE A 41 -31.84 -13.44 11.85
CA ILE A 41 -31.33 -12.09 11.63
C ILE A 41 -30.49 -12.13 10.36
N GLU A 42 -30.62 -11.12 9.51
CA GLU A 42 -29.79 -11.00 8.32
C GLU A 42 -28.38 -10.51 8.68
N THR A 43 -27.36 -10.99 7.97
CA THR A 43 -25.96 -10.64 8.26
C THR A 43 -25.68 -9.14 8.13
N CYS A 44 -26.43 -8.43 7.28
CA CYS A 44 -26.35 -6.98 7.16
C CYS A 44 -26.72 -6.24 8.46
N GLU A 45 -27.64 -6.79 9.26
CA GLU A 45 -28.03 -6.23 10.57
C GLU A 45 -26.98 -6.50 11.65
N LEU A 46 -26.05 -7.44 11.41
CA LEU A 46 -24.99 -7.82 12.33
C LEU A 46 -23.67 -7.06 12.09
N LYS A 47 -23.58 -6.22 11.04
CA LYS A 47 -22.36 -5.46 10.69
C LYS A 47 -21.83 -4.59 11.84
N PHE A 48 -22.67 -4.18 12.79
CA PHE A 48 -22.22 -3.42 13.98
C PHE A 48 -21.26 -4.20 14.88
N ALA A 49 -21.19 -5.53 14.74
CA ALA A 49 -20.33 -6.43 15.50
C ALA A 49 -18.86 -6.35 15.08
N LEU A 50 -18.58 -5.84 13.88
CA LEU A 50 -17.22 -5.71 13.34
C LEU A 50 -16.44 -4.65 14.13
N GLY A 51 -15.19 -4.95 14.50
CA GLY A 51 -14.27 -4.05 15.22
C GLY A 51 -14.48 -3.90 16.73
N ILE A 52 -15.52 -4.52 17.32
CA ILE A 52 -15.78 -4.46 18.77
C ILE A 52 -15.64 -5.82 19.46
N PRO A 53 -15.34 -5.86 20.78
CA PRO A 53 -15.20 -7.12 21.50
C PRO A 53 -16.49 -7.94 21.50
N GLY A 54 -16.36 -9.27 21.43
CA GLY A 54 -17.51 -10.18 21.36
C GLY A 54 -18.51 -10.00 22.50
N SER A 55 -18.03 -9.76 23.73
CA SER A 55 -18.91 -9.47 24.87
C SER A 55 -19.76 -8.20 24.71
N VAL A 56 -19.24 -7.17 24.02
CA VAL A 56 -19.99 -5.94 23.72
C VAL A 56 -21.06 -6.23 22.67
N THR A 57 -20.70 -6.99 21.62
CA THR A 57 -21.64 -7.43 20.57
C THR A 57 -22.81 -8.22 21.17
N LEU A 58 -22.53 -9.23 21.99
CA LEU A 58 -23.55 -10.08 22.60
C LEU A 58 -24.50 -9.27 23.51
N ARG A 59 -23.97 -8.31 24.30
CA ARG A 59 -24.81 -7.40 25.09
C ARG A 59 -25.74 -6.55 24.22
N LYS A 60 -25.25 -6.02 23.09
CA LYS A 60 -26.07 -5.24 22.14
C LYS A 60 -27.21 -6.06 21.53
N LEU A 61 -27.03 -7.36 21.38
CA LEU A 61 -28.07 -8.30 20.93
C LEU A 61 -29.08 -8.68 22.03
N GLY A 62 -28.89 -8.18 23.25
CA GLY A 62 -29.75 -8.50 24.40
C GLY A 62 -29.40 -9.82 25.09
N ILE A 63 -28.24 -10.42 24.79
CA ILE A 63 -27.78 -11.64 25.45
C ILE A 63 -27.10 -11.26 26.77
N THR A 64 -27.63 -11.77 27.88
CA THR A 64 -27.15 -11.47 29.24
C THR A 64 -25.97 -12.35 29.66
N ASP A 65 -26.02 -13.66 29.36
CA ASP A 65 -24.94 -14.61 29.60
C ASP A 65 -23.91 -14.56 28.46
N THR A 66 -23.11 -13.49 28.46
CA THR A 66 -22.13 -13.27 27.39
C THR A 66 -20.99 -14.26 27.38
N GLU A 67 -20.62 -14.83 28.53
CA GLU A 67 -19.53 -15.81 28.59
C GLU A 67 -19.92 -17.10 27.86
N ARG A 68 -21.08 -17.67 28.21
CA ARG A 68 -21.57 -18.88 27.55
C ARG A 68 -21.84 -18.65 26.08
N ALA A 69 -22.42 -17.50 25.73
CA ALA A 69 -22.70 -17.16 24.35
C ALA A 69 -21.42 -16.96 23.53
N ASN A 70 -20.36 -16.40 24.11
CA ASN A 70 -19.07 -16.25 23.42
C ASN A 70 -18.41 -17.61 23.16
N VAL A 71 -18.54 -18.57 24.09
CA VAL A 71 -18.07 -19.96 23.86
C VAL A 71 -18.80 -20.57 22.67
N ARG A 72 -20.13 -20.44 22.61
CA ARG A 72 -20.94 -20.93 21.47
C ARG A 72 -20.56 -20.24 20.17
N TRP A 73 -20.38 -18.93 20.21
CA TRP A 73 -19.95 -18.17 19.04
C TRP A 73 -18.60 -18.65 18.51
N ASN A 74 -17.63 -18.87 19.39
CA ASN A 74 -16.33 -19.41 19.00
C ASN A 74 -16.44 -20.82 18.40
N GLU A 75 -17.33 -21.68 18.92
CA GLU A 75 -17.63 -22.99 18.32
C GLU A 75 -18.22 -22.86 16.90
N HIS A 76 -19.15 -21.92 16.69
CA HIS A 76 -19.70 -21.64 15.35
C HIS A 76 -18.64 -21.06 14.41
N LEU A 77 -17.76 -20.19 14.90
CA LEU A 77 -16.69 -19.57 14.11
C LEU A 77 -15.76 -20.62 13.48
N LEU A 78 -15.51 -21.75 14.17
CA LEU A 78 -14.72 -22.86 13.63
C LEU A 78 -15.28 -23.40 12.31
N LYS A 79 -16.61 -23.38 12.10
CA LYS A 79 -17.24 -23.82 10.84
C LYS A 79 -16.87 -22.91 9.66
N TYR A 80 -16.57 -21.64 9.95
CA TYR A 80 -16.30 -20.60 8.96
C TYR A 80 -14.83 -20.21 8.90
N LYS A 81 -13.97 -20.86 9.68
CA LYS A 81 -12.53 -20.52 9.79
C LYS A 81 -11.80 -20.52 8.45
N SER A 82 -12.19 -21.37 7.50
CA SER A 82 -11.62 -21.41 6.14
C SER A 82 -11.92 -20.17 5.28
N ARG A 83 -12.85 -19.31 5.72
CA ARG A 83 -13.17 -18.04 5.08
C ARG A 83 -12.28 -16.90 5.56
N ILE A 84 -11.57 -17.09 6.67
CA ILE A 84 -10.60 -16.10 7.18
C ILE A 84 -9.33 -16.15 6.34
N ARG A 85 -8.94 -15.00 5.79
CA ARG A 85 -7.77 -14.88 4.91
C ARG A 85 -7.03 -13.58 5.17
N LEU A 86 -5.75 -13.53 4.85
CA LEU A 86 -5.04 -12.25 4.75
C LEU A 86 -5.64 -11.43 3.61
N PHE A 87 -5.70 -10.12 3.79
CA PHE A 87 -5.86 -9.24 2.63
C PHE A 87 -4.66 -9.37 1.69
N ASP A 88 -4.90 -9.07 0.42
CA ASP A 88 -3.87 -9.18 -0.60
C ASP A 88 -2.64 -8.32 -0.25
N ASN A 89 -1.46 -8.93 -0.38
CA ASN A 89 -0.15 -8.28 -0.19
C ASN A 89 0.19 -7.79 1.22
N ILE A 90 -0.52 -8.24 2.26
CA ILE A 90 -0.20 -7.91 3.66
C ILE A 90 1.21 -8.36 4.08
N PRO A 91 1.68 -9.60 3.83
CA PRO A 91 3.04 -10.01 4.19
C PRO A 91 4.11 -9.10 3.57
N GLN A 92 3.95 -8.76 2.29
CA GLN A 92 4.86 -7.87 1.57
C GLN A 92 4.85 -6.46 2.16
N LEU A 93 3.68 -5.92 2.52
CA LEU A 93 3.61 -4.64 3.23
C LEU A 93 4.42 -4.66 4.53
N LEU A 94 4.26 -5.71 5.35
CA LEU A 94 4.95 -5.83 6.63
C LEU A 94 6.47 -5.94 6.45
N ASP A 95 6.93 -6.72 5.46
CA ASP A 95 8.34 -6.82 5.08
C ASP A 95 8.90 -5.45 4.69
N ASN A 96 8.22 -4.76 3.77
CA ASN A 96 8.66 -3.48 3.25
C ASN A 96 8.72 -2.40 4.35
N LEU A 97 7.74 -2.38 5.27
CA LEU A 97 7.75 -1.45 6.40
C LEU A 97 8.93 -1.75 7.35
N LYS A 98 9.22 -3.02 7.63
CA LYS A 98 10.41 -3.39 8.44
C LYS A 98 11.72 -3.05 7.74
N MET A 99 11.85 -3.32 6.44
CA MET A 99 13.01 -2.94 5.64
C MET A 99 13.22 -1.43 5.62
N ASN A 100 12.12 -0.69 5.60
CA ASN A 100 12.09 0.76 5.78
C ASN A 100 12.20 1.19 7.25
N GLY A 101 12.62 0.30 8.16
CA GLY A 101 12.99 0.60 9.55
C GLY A 101 11.86 1.16 10.40
N TYR A 102 10.61 0.84 10.08
CA TYR A 102 9.48 1.09 10.98
C TYR A 102 9.36 -0.03 12.01
N GLY A 103 9.05 0.31 13.25
CA GLY A 103 8.57 -0.66 14.24
C GLY A 103 7.10 -0.98 13.97
N LEU A 104 6.72 -2.25 14.10
CA LEU A 104 5.35 -2.68 13.83
C LEU A 104 4.66 -3.13 15.11
N GLY A 105 3.38 -2.79 15.23
CA GLY A 105 2.56 -3.09 16.40
C GLY A 105 1.14 -3.50 16.07
N ILE A 106 0.47 -4.09 17.05
CA ILE A 106 -0.95 -4.47 16.97
C ILE A 106 -1.73 -3.86 18.13
N VAL A 107 -2.91 -3.34 17.81
CA VAL A 107 -3.96 -3.00 18.77
C VAL A 107 -5.28 -3.57 18.25
N THR A 108 -5.82 -4.59 18.93
CA THR A 108 -6.99 -5.35 18.46
C THR A 108 -8.06 -5.51 19.53
N SER A 109 -9.32 -5.67 19.09
CA SER A 109 -10.45 -6.04 19.95
C SER A 109 -10.52 -7.56 20.25
N LYS A 110 -9.63 -8.37 19.66
CA LYS A 110 -9.48 -9.79 19.96
C LYS A 110 -8.92 -10.03 21.36
N THR A 111 -9.35 -11.12 21.98
CA THR A 111 -8.68 -11.72 23.15
C THR A 111 -7.30 -12.25 22.76
N ARG A 112 -6.44 -12.49 23.76
CA ARG A 112 -5.13 -13.11 23.50
C ARG A 112 -5.28 -14.50 22.85
N ASN A 113 -6.31 -15.25 23.22
CA ASN A 113 -6.57 -16.57 22.65
C ASN A 113 -7.03 -16.48 21.19
N GLU A 114 -7.96 -15.57 20.87
CA GLU A 114 -8.42 -15.32 19.49
C GLU A 114 -7.27 -14.79 18.63
N TYR A 115 -6.43 -13.89 19.15
CA TYR A 115 -5.22 -13.44 18.47
C TYR A 115 -4.33 -14.61 18.07
N MET A 116 -4.03 -15.52 19.00
CA MET A 116 -3.18 -16.68 18.72
C MET A 116 -3.84 -17.64 17.72
N ALA A 117 -5.11 -17.97 17.95
CA ALA A 117 -5.81 -19.00 17.19
C ALA A 117 -6.21 -18.58 15.78
N ASP A 118 -6.54 -17.29 15.57
CA ASP A 118 -7.14 -16.80 14.32
C ASP A 118 -6.17 -15.97 13.48
N PHE A 119 -5.10 -15.43 14.09
CA PHE A 119 -4.14 -14.58 13.38
C PHE A 119 -2.69 -15.09 13.51
N ALA A 120 -2.18 -15.19 14.73
CA ALA A 120 -0.75 -15.36 14.99
C ALA A 120 -0.21 -16.72 14.50
N VAL A 121 -0.91 -17.81 14.83
CA VAL A 121 -0.53 -19.17 14.44
C VAL A 121 -0.87 -19.48 12.97
N PRO A 122 -2.08 -19.17 12.44
CA PRO A 122 -2.42 -19.55 11.07
C PRO A 122 -1.60 -18.85 9.98
N PHE A 123 -1.15 -17.61 10.24
CA PHE A 123 -0.45 -16.79 9.25
C PHE A 123 1.04 -16.60 9.55
N GLU A 124 1.53 -17.08 10.70
CA GLU A 124 2.94 -17.00 11.09
C GLU A 124 3.51 -15.57 11.11
N LEU A 125 2.67 -14.55 11.31
CA LEU A 125 3.08 -13.13 11.27
C LEU A 125 3.52 -12.55 12.62
N SER A 126 3.57 -13.36 13.68
CA SER A 126 3.86 -12.90 15.04
C SER A 126 5.19 -12.13 15.14
N ASP A 127 6.21 -12.59 14.41
CA ASP A 127 7.57 -12.05 14.47
C ASP A 127 7.70 -10.64 13.86
N TYR A 128 6.69 -10.18 13.13
CA TYR A 128 6.66 -8.81 12.64
C TYR A 128 6.44 -7.80 13.75
N PHE A 129 5.67 -8.14 14.78
CA PHE A 129 5.11 -7.16 15.72
C PHE A 129 5.85 -7.16 17.05
N GLY A 130 6.51 -6.03 17.37
CA GLY A 130 7.26 -5.88 18.62
C GLY A 130 6.38 -5.63 19.84
N THR A 131 5.14 -5.18 19.65
CA THR A 131 4.19 -4.91 20.73
C THR A 131 2.78 -5.27 20.26
N VAL A 132 2.05 -6.02 21.08
CA VAL A 132 0.69 -6.50 20.77
C VAL A 132 -0.22 -6.27 21.96
N ILE A 133 -1.22 -5.41 21.76
CA ILE A 133 -2.27 -5.09 22.74
C ILE A 133 -3.57 -5.80 22.30
N CYS A 134 -3.97 -6.80 23.08
CA CYS A 134 -5.27 -7.46 22.99
C CYS A 134 -6.28 -6.78 23.94
N VAL A 135 -7.55 -7.13 23.83
CA VAL A 135 -8.63 -6.46 24.59
C VAL A 135 -8.42 -6.50 26.11
N GLU A 136 -7.82 -7.56 26.65
CA GLU A 136 -7.57 -7.73 28.08
C GLU A 136 -6.42 -6.87 28.61
N ASN A 137 -5.60 -6.29 27.71
CA ASN A 137 -4.46 -5.46 28.07
C ASN A 137 -4.87 -4.02 28.42
N ALA A 138 -6.11 -3.60 28.11
CA ALA A 138 -6.61 -2.25 28.33
C ALA A 138 -7.78 -2.24 29.32
N ALA A 139 -7.88 -1.18 30.14
CA ALA A 139 -8.97 -1.04 31.10
C ALA A 139 -10.34 -0.89 30.41
N ARG A 140 -10.37 -0.24 29.24
CA ARG A 140 -11.56 -0.09 28.40
C ARG A 140 -11.23 -0.44 26.95
N PRO A 141 -12.13 -1.12 26.22
CA PRO A 141 -11.91 -1.47 24.81
C PRO A 141 -12.07 -0.27 23.88
N LYS A 142 -11.79 -0.44 22.58
CA LYS A 142 -12.20 0.54 21.54
C LYS A 142 -13.70 0.86 21.69
N PRO A 143 -14.14 2.12 21.51
CA PRO A 143 -13.42 3.29 20.99
C PRO A 143 -12.71 4.15 22.05
N PHE A 144 -12.57 3.66 23.29
CA PHE A 144 -11.80 4.36 24.31
C PHE A 144 -10.30 4.35 23.96
N PRO A 145 -9.52 5.37 24.37
CA PRO A 145 -8.11 5.50 23.98
C PRO A 145 -7.18 4.50 24.66
N ASP A 146 -7.66 3.82 25.72
CA ASP A 146 -6.89 2.97 26.62
C ASP A 146 -6.01 1.92 25.88
N PRO A 147 -6.46 1.25 24.81
CA PRO A 147 -5.61 0.31 24.07
C PRO A 147 -4.39 0.98 23.41
N LEU A 148 -4.57 2.13 22.76
CA LEU A 148 -3.47 2.87 22.15
C LEU A 148 -2.55 3.50 23.20
N LEU A 149 -3.10 4.05 24.28
CA LEU A 149 -2.29 4.56 25.39
C LEU A 149 -1.45 3.44 26.04
N THR A 150 -2.01 2.24 26.16
CA THR A 150 -1.29 1.05 26.64
C THR A 150 -0.15 0.68 25.67
N TYR A 151 -0.41 0.72 24.36
CA TYR A 151 0.61 0.50 23.34
C TYR A 151 1.76 1.52 23.44
N LEU A 152 1.44 2.81 23.49
CA LEU A 152 2.42 3.90 23.58
C LEU A 152 3.34 3.71 24.79
N ASN A 153 2.76 3.42 25.96
CA ASN A 153 3.52 3.18 27.18
C ASN A 153 4.39 1.90 27.10
N ALA A 154 3.85 0.81 26.54
CA ALA A 154 4.59 -0.45 26.42
C ALA A 154 5.76 -0.37 25.41
N SER A 155 5.67 0.52 24.43
CA SER A 155 6.65 0.69 23.35
C SER A 155 7.56 1.91 23.51
N ASP A 156 7.42 2.67 24.61
CA ASP A 156 8.14 3.93 24.88
C ASP A 156 8.03 4.96 23.74
N MET A 157 6.84 5.05 23.13
CA MET A 157 6.55 5.96 22.01
C MET A 157 5.65 7.11 22.43
N ASN A 158 5.79 8.24 21.73
CA ASN A 158 4.84 9.36 21.81
C ASN A 158 3.76 9.24 20.73
N ALA A 159 2.61 9.87 20.94
CA ALA A 159 1.51 9.82 19.98
C ALA A 159 1.86 10.39 18.60
N GLU A 160 2.75 11.39 18.54
CA GLU A 160 3.26 11.99 17.30
C GLU A 160 4.22 11.08 16.51
N ASP A 161 4.82 10.09 17.18
CA ASP A 161 5.77 9.15 16.59
C ASP A 161 5.07 7.94 15.97
N VAL A 162 3.74 7.83 16.06
CA VAL A 162 3.01 6.63 15.61
C VAL A 162 1.80 6.99 14.77
N ILE A 163 1.40 6.05 13.92
CA ILE A 163 0.13 6.08 13.21
C ILE A 163 -0.60 4.76 13.49
N TYR A 164 -1.91 4.84 13.72
CA TYR A 164 -2.77 3.68 13.87
C TYR A 164 -3.60 3.45 12.61
N ILE A 165 -3.63 2.21 12.13
CA ILE A 165 -4.31 1.80 10.90
C ILE A 165 -5.41 0.81 11.24
N GLY A 166 -6.64 1.13 10.83
CA GLY A 166 -7.84 0.32 11.09
C GLY A 166 -8.93 0.60 10.06
N ASP A 167 -9.98 -0.23 10.03
CA ASP A 167 -11.07 -0.18 9.04
C ASP A 167 -12.42 0.24 9.65
N THR A 168 -12.51 0.46 10.96
CA THR A 168 -13.79 0.81 11.60
C THR A 168 -13.80 2.22 12.18
N ILE A 169 -15.01 2.75 12.39
CA ILE A 169 -15.20 4.00 13.14
C ILE A 169 -14.68 3.89 14.58
N TYR A 170 -14.68 2.69 15.16
CA TYR A 170 -14.18 2.47 16.51
C TYR A 170 -12.66 2.66 16.59
N ASP A 171 -11.94 2.34 15.51
CA ASP A 171 -10.51 2.56 15.39
C ASP A 171 -10.19 4.05 15.28
N SER A 172 -10.90 4.75 14.39
CA SER A 172 -10.80 6.20 14.22
C SER A 172 -11.04 6.94 15.54
N LEU A 173 -12.10 6.60 16.26
CA LEU A 173 -12.42 7.22 17.55
C LEU A 173 -11.38 6.87 18.63
N CYS A 174 -10.86 5.64 18.64
CA CYS A 174 -9.78 5.23 19.54
C CYS A 174 -8.53 6.10 19.32
N ALA A 175 -8.10 6.25 18.05
CA ALA A 175 -6.97 7.07 17.64
C ALA A 175 -7.15 8.53 18.03
N GLN A 176 -8.31 9.11 17.69
CA GLN A 176 -8.64 10.50 17.99
C GLN A 176 -8.60 10.77 19.50
N ASN A 177 -9.19 9.87 20.30
CA ASN A 177 -9.19 10.00 21.76
C ASN A 177 -7.79 9.85 22.37
N ALA A 178 -6.92 9.07 21.71
CA ALA A 178 -5.51 8.89 22.10
C ALA A 178 -4.58 9.97 21.54
N ARG A 179 -5.10 10.86 20.67
CA ARG A 179 -4.35 11.87 19.92
C ARG A 179 -3.25 11.27 19.03
N VAL A 180 -3.54 10.11 18.46
CA VAL A 180 -2.69 9.41 17.49
C VAL A 180 -3.28 9.63 16.09
N ASP A 181 -2.43 9.87 15.09
CA ASP A 181 -2.87 9.99 13.71
C ASP A 181 -3.49 8.66 13.23
N PHE A 182 -4.57 8.75 12.45
CA PHE A 182 -5.34 7.59 11.99
C PHE A 182 -5.26 7.41 10.47
N GLY A 183 -4.95 6.19 10.04
CA GLY A 183 -5.04 5.74 8.66
C GLY A 183 -6.21 4.79 8.45
N PHE A 184 -7.17 5.17 7.63
CA PHE A 184 -8.32 4.33 7.31
C PHE A 184 -7.96 3.28 6.24
N ALA A 185 -8.08 2.01 6.60
CA ALA A 185 -7.93 0.85 5.72
C ALA A 185 -9.22 0.61 4.92
N ALA A 186 -9.44 1.38 3.86
CA ALA A 186 -10.67 1.32 3.07
C ALA A 186 -10.87 -0.01 2.30
N TRP A 187 -9.84 -0.85 2.20
CA TRP A 187 -9.97 -2.20 1.62
C TRP A 187 -10.77 -3.16 2.51
N GLY A 188 -10.81 -2.92 3.82
CA GLY A 188 -11.53 -3.73 4.79
C GLY A 188 -13.02 -3.46 4.85
N ASN A 189 -13.40 -2.22 4.55
CA ASN A 189 -14.75 -1.74 4.77
C ASN A 189 -15.11 -0.67 3.73
N ALA A 190 -15.29 -1.11 2.48
CA ALA A 190 -15.53 -0.25 1.33
C ALA A 190 -16.92 0.44 1.33
N GLU A 191 -17.84 0.03 2.21
CA GLU A 191 -19.27 0.40 2.14
C GLU A 191 -19.72 1.46 3.17
N THR A 192 -18.84 1.92 4.08
CA THR A 192 -19.27 2.81 5.17
C THR A 192 -19.00 4.30 4.97
N GLN A 193 -19.77 5.09 5.72
CA GLN A 193 -19.73 6.55 5.93
C GLN A 193 -18.32 7.15 5.96
N GLU A 194 -18.21 8.46 5.74
CA GLU A 194 -16.97 9.22 5.94
C GLU A 194 -16.39 8.96 7.35
N ILE A 195 -15.47 8.00 7.45
CA ILE A 195 -14.70 7.73 8.68
C ILE A 195 -13.63 8.82 8.76
N PRO A 196 -13.61 9.63 9.84
CA PRO A 196 -12.58 10.64 10.02
C PRO A 196 -11.18 9.99 10.08
N ALA A 197 -10.29 10.39 9.19
CA ALA A 197 -8.93 9.86 9.12
C ALA A 197 -7.96 10.91 8.59
N ASP A 198 -6.71 10.83 9.04
CA ASP A 198 -5.61 11.65 8.52
C ASP A 198 -5.11 11.10 7.17
N TYR A 199 -5.26 9.79 6.96
CA TYR A 199 -4.94 9.11 5.70
C TYR A 199 -6.06 8.15 5.32
N ILE A 200 -6.31 8.00 4.02
CA ILE A 200 -7.23 7.00 3.47
C ILE A 200 -6.43 6.11 2.52
N PHE A 201 -6.35 4.83 2.85
CA PHE A 201 -5.61 3.85 2.07
C PHE A 201 -6.60 2.90 1.39
N LYS A 202 -6.59 2.87 0.06
CA LYS A 202 -7.50 2.01 -0.72
C LYS A 202 -6.97 0.58 -0.81
N ARG A 203 -5.66 0.40 -0.66
CA ARG A 203 -4.95 -0.87 -0.72
C ARG A 203 -3.82 -0.89 0.32
N PRO A 204 -3.39 -2.07 0.78
CA PRO A 204 -2.29 -2.19 1.74
C PRO A 204 -1.02 -1.46 1.30
N VAL A 205 -0.65 -1.51 0.02
CA VAL A 205 0.53 -0.81 -0.51
C VAL A 205 0.48 0.72 -0.35
N ASP A 206 -0.71 1.31 -0.33
CA ASP A 206 -0.88 2.75 -0.23
C ASP A 206 -0.38 3.28 1.13
N VAL A 207 -0.33 2.42 2.16
CA VAL A 207 0.28 2.72 3.47
C VAL A 207 1.74 3.09 3.29
N LEU A 208 2.54 2.19 2.71
CA LEU A 208 3.96 2.44 2.51
C LEU A 208 4.18 3.64 1.60
N LEU A 209 3.46 3.73 0.47
CA LEU A 209 3.61 4.83 -0.49
C LEU A 209 3.36 6.19 0.18
N SER A 210 2.26 6.33 0.93
CA SER A 210 1.92 7.57 1.62
C SER A 210 2.93 7.95 2.72
N LEU A 211 3.52 6.96 3.39
CA LEU A 211 4.55 7.17 4.39
C LEU A 211 5.90 7.55 3.77
N LEU A 212 6.23 6.96 2.63
CA LEU A 212 7.38 7.31 1.82
C LEU A 212 7.22 8.67 1.14
N GLU A 213 6.00 9.09 0.79
CA GLU A 213 5.73 10.42 0.24
C GLU A 213 6.07 11.54 1.24
N ASN A 214 5.99 11.27 2.54
CA ASN A 214 6.45 12.19 3.60
C ASN A 214 7.98 12.17 3.78
N ASN A 215 8.66 11.16 3.22
CA ASN A 215 10.11 11.11 3.10
C ASN A 215 10.56 11.68 1.74
N SER A 216 11.73 12.32 1.73
CA SER A 216 12.26 12.89 0.51
C SER A 216 12.71 11.78 -0.47
N ARG A 217 11.91 11.54 -1.52
CA ARG A 217 12.16 10.74 -2.74
C ARG A 217 12.05 9.20 -2.59
N ILE A 218 11.30 8.57 -3.50
CA ILE A 218 11.23 7.10 -3.68
C ILE A 218 12.59 6.56 -4.14
N SER A 219 13.18 5.68 -3.33
CA SER A 219 14.47 5.05 -3.53
C SER A 219 14.40 3.79 -4.41
N LYS A 220 15.55 3.20 -4.71
CA LYS A 220 15.65 1.91 -5.39
C LYS A 220 14.96 0.76 -4.65
N ASN A 221 15.11 0.69 -3.33
CA ASN A 221 14.48 -0.38 -2.54
C ASN A 221 12.96 -0.23 -2.51
N ASP A 222 12.45 1.00 -2.41
CA ASP A 222 11.01 1.28 -2.45
C ASP A 222 10.36 0.79 -3.76
N ILE A 223 11.10 0.84 -4.87
CA ILE A 223 10.64 0.26 -6.15
C ILE A 223 10.56 -1.26 -6.08
N TYR A 224 11.54 -1.94 -5.48
CA TYR A 224 11.49 -3.40 -5.35
C TYR A 224 10.34 -3.86 -4.47
N ASP A 225 10.18 -3.19 -3.35
CA ASP A 225 9.09 -3.35 -2.40
C ASP A 225 7.72 -3.19 -3.09
N LEU A 226 7.59 -2.17 -3.94
CA LEU A 226 6.39 -1.93 -4.76
C LEU A 226 6.15 -3.04 -5.79
N LEU A 227 7.18 -3.47 -6.52
CA LEU A 227 7.01 -4.55 -7.52
C LEU A 227 6.58 -5.86 -6.86
N ASN A 228 7.15 -6.18 -5.70
CA ASN A 228 6.78 -7.33 -4.89
C ASN A 228 5.33 -7.23 -4.40
N SER A 229 4.90 -6.05 -3.93
CA SER A 229 3.52 -5.83 -3.47
C SER A 229 2.49 -5.86 -4.59
N TYR A 230 2.91 -5.74 -5.85
CA TYR A 230 2.05 -5.91 -7.02
C TYR A 230 2.07 -7.34 -7.58
N ASN A 231 2.83 -8.23 -6.94
CA ASN A 231 3.14 -9.58 -7.42
C ASN A 231 3.65 -9.58 -8.89
N ILE A 232 4.48 -8.59 -9.22
CA ILE A 232 5.09 -8.45 -10.55
C ILE A 232 6.37 -9.27 -10.58
N CYS A 233 6.49 -10.16 -11.55
CA CYS A 233 7.75 -10.84 -11.81
C CYS A 233 8.74 -9.86 -12.47
N TYR A 234 9.94 -9.74 -11.91
CA TYR A 234 11.03 -8.96 -12.49
C TYR A 234 12.40 -9.62 -12.29
N GLU A 235 13.33 -9.30 -13.17
CA GLU A 235 14.76 -9.61 -13.02
C GLU A 235 15.54 -8.32 -12.76
N VAL A 236 16.66 -8.42 -12.03
CA VAL A 236 17.53 -7.28 -11.73
C VAL A 236 18.92 -7.51 -12.29
N THR A 237 19.43 -6.54 -13.05
CA THR A 237 20.85 -6.46 -13.42
C THR A 237 21.50 -5.30 -12.68
N GLU A 238 22.36 -5.63 -11.71
CA GLU A 238 23.18 -4.66 -10.97
C GLU A 238 24.37 -4.20 -11.80
N HIS A 239 24.66 -2.89 -11.79
CA HIS A 239 25.80 -2.34 -12.52
C HIS A 239 26.32 -1.04 -11.89
N LYS A 240 27.50 -0.59 -12.32
CA LYS A 240 27.99 0.74 -11.93
C LYS A 240 27.07 1.82 -12.51
N ALA A 241 27.04 2.98 -11.86
CA ALA A 241 26.29 4.13 -12.34
C ALA A 241 26.70 4.48 -13.77
N VAL A 242 25.74 4.44 -14.69
CA VAL A 242 25.93 4.77 -16.10
C VAL A 242 25.26 6.10 -16.41
N TYR A 243 25.98 6.98 -17.10
CA TYR A 243 25.53 8.35 -17.39
C TYR A 243 25.26 8.58 -18.89
N ASN A 244 25.68 7.66 -19.75
CA ASN A 244 25.47 7.73 -21.20
C ASN A 244 25.38 6.34 -21.84
N MET A 245 24.90 6.29 -23.09
CA MET A 245 24.71 5.04 -23.83
C MET A 245 26.02 4.28 -24.11
N ALA A 246 27.17 4.96 -24.18
CA ALA A 246 28.46 4.31 -24.44
C ALA A 246 28.98 3.54 -23.20
N GLU A 247 28.66 4.03 -22.00
CA GLU A 247 28.92 3.30 -20.76
C GLU A 247 27.99 2.09 -20.60
N LEU A 248 26.72 2.20 -21.05
CA LEU A 248 25.77 1.07 -21.08
C LEU A 248 26.25 -0.07 -21.99
N SER A 249 26.88 0.21 -23.14
CA SER A 249 27.35 -0.85 -24.05
C SER A 249 28.46 -1.74 -23.48
N ASN A 250 29.11 -1.34 -22.38
CA ASN A 250 30.13 -2.14 -21.71
C ASN A 250 29.54 -3.09 -20.65
N ILE A 251 28.23 -3.03 -20.40
CA ILE A 251 27.52 -3.89 -19.45
C ILE A 251 26.82 -4.98 -20.25
N SER A 252 26.97 -6.23 -19.80
CA SER A 252 26.22 -7.35 -20.36
C SER A 252 24.81 -7.36 -19.78
N PHE A 253 23.83 -7.05 -20.62
CA PHE A 253 22.41 -7.09 -20.27
C PHE A 253 21.74 -8.33 -20.88
N PRO A 254 20.75 -8.93 -20.20
CA PRO A 254 20.02 -10.09 -20.72
C PRO A 254 19.15 -9.76 -21.94
N TYR A 255 18.59 -8.54 -22.00
CA TYR A 255 17.68 -8.10 -23.07
C TYR A 255 18.07 -6.70 -23.62
N PRO A 256 19.24 -6.54 -24.26
CA PRO A 256 19.77 -5.24 -24.66
C PRO A 256 18.84 -4.45 -25.60
N GLU A 257 18.07 -5.13 -26.45
CA GLU A 257 17.06 -4.56 -27.35
C GLU A 257 15.80 -4.02 -26.65
N SER A 258 15.60 -4.41 -25.39
CA SER A 258 14.48 -4.00 -24.54
C SER A 258 14.83 -2.89 -23.55
N ILE A 259 16.05 -2.34 -23.62
CA ILE A 259 16.43 -1.17 -22.81
C ILE A 259 15.62 0.05 -23.26
N ALA A 260 14.99 0.72 -22.29
CA ALA A 260 14.17 1.89 -22.56
C ALA A 260 14.97 3.19 -22.58
N LYS A 261 14.74 4.02 -23.60
CA LYS A 261 15.24 5.40 -23.65
C LYS A 261 14.15 6.35 -23.23
N ASN A 262 14.46 7.19 -22.25
CA ASN A 262 13.48 8.06 -21.60
C ASN A 262 13.78 9.54 -21.91
N LEU A 263 12.80 10.24 -22.46
CA LEU A 263 12.85 11.68 -22.68
C LEU A 263 11.83 12.37 -21.78
N PHE A 264 12.31 13.19 -20.85
CA PHE A 264 11.45 14.04 -20.03
C PHE A 264 11.40 15.45 -20.61
N VAL A 265 10.23 15.83 -21.14
CA VAL A 265 10.00 17.11 -21.82
C VAL A 265 8.87 17.88 -21.14
N CYS A 266 8.87 19.21 -21.32
CA CYS A 266 7.81 20.08 -20.84
C CYS A 266 7.30 20.99 -21.96
N ASP A 267 6.09 21.49 -21.80
CA ASP A 267 5.60 22.56 -22.65
C ASP A 267 6.29 23.92 -22.38
N ASP A 268 6.10 24.88 -23.29
CA ASP A 268 6.63 26.24 -23.20
C ASP A 268 6.09 27.04 -22.00
N LYS A 269 4.97 26.62 -21.40
CA LYS A 269 4.39 27.25 -20.19
C LYS A 269 4.82 26.57 -18.90
N LYS A 270 5.50 25.42 -18.98
CA LYS A 270 5.84 24.53 -17.87
C LYS A 270 4.63 24.08 -17.05
N CYS A 271 3.48 24.00 -17.69
CA CYS A 271 2.24 23.56 -17.05
C CYS A 271 2.09 22.04 -17.14
N ASN A 272 2.50 21.45 -18.27
CA ASN A 272 2.42 20.02 -18.53
C ASN A 272 3.81 19.43 -18.76
N TYR A 273 3.99 18.21 -18.24
CA TYR A 273 5.20 17.41 -18.41
C TYR A 273 4.86 16.14 -19.19
N TYR A 274 5.83 15.63 -19.94
CA TYR A 274 5.67 14.43 -20.72
C TYR A 274 6.90 13.55 -20.53
N LEU A 275 6.68 12.29 -20.20
CA LEU A 275 7.73 11.28 -20.13
C LEU A 275 7.53 10.30 -21.29
N ILE A 276 8.40 10.40 -22.29
CA ILE A 276 8.34 9.62 -23.52
C ILE A 276 9.37 8.50 -23.43
N THR A 277 8.90 7.25 -23.55
CA THR A 277 9.71 6.04 -23.38
C THR A 277 9.70 5.24 -24.67
N ILE A 278 10.88 5.11 -25.29
CA ILE A 278 11.05 4.47 -26.60
C ILE A 278 11.98 3.26 -26.55
N LYS A 279 11.74 2.29 -27.43
CA LYS A 279 12.52 1.05 -27.51
C LYS A 279 13.72 1.20 -28.46
N GLY A 280 14.87 0.68 -28.04
CA GLY A 280 16.05 0.56 -28.90
C GLY A 280 16.62 1.90 -29.39
N ASP A 281 16.98 1.97 -30.67
CA ASP A 281 17.68 3.12 -31.28
C ASP A 281 16.80 4.17 -31.95
N LYS A 282 15.48 4.08 -31.73
CA LYS A 282 14.53 5.08 -32.21
C LYS A 282 14.86 6.48 -31.71
N ARG A 283 14.41 7.48 -32.46
CA ARG A 283 14.54 8.89 -32.11
C ARG A 283 13.18 9.57 -32.12
N VAL A 284 12.94 10.43 -31.14
CA VAL A 284 11.71 11.22 -31.07
C VAL A 284 11.93 12.58 -31.72
N ASP A 285 11.23 12.84 -32.82
CA ASP A 285 11.06 14.19 -33.33
C ASP A 285 9.96 14.91 -32.52
N LEU A 286 10.37 15.82 -31.63
CA LEU A 286 9.45 16.57 -30.79
C LEU A 286 8.50 17.48 -31.57
N LYS A 287 8.90 17.94 -32.77
CA LYS A 287 8.03 18.76 -33.64
C LYS A 287 6.95 17.90 -34.27
N ALA A 288 7.30 16.71 -34.79
CA ALA A 288 6.32 15.76 -35.30
C ALA A 288 5.39 15.28 -34.18
N PHE A 289 5.95 14.88 -33.04
CA PHE A 289 5.20 14.46 -31.85
C PHE A 289 4.17 15.51 -31.42
N ARG A 290 4.58 16.78 -31.38
CA ARG A 290 3.68 17.90 -31.09
C ARG A 290 2.48 17.95 -32.03
N HIS A 291 2.70 17.80 -33.34
CA HIS A 291 1.62 17.87 -34.34
C HIS A 291 0.69 16.66 -34.21
N THR A 292 1.26 15.46 -34.02
CA THR A 292 0.49 14.22 -33.91
C THR A 292 -0.39 14.18 -32.66
N TYR A 293 0.11 14.66 -31.51
CA TYR A 293 -0.60 14.56 -30.23
C TYR A 293 -1.19 15.88 -29.72
N GLY A 294 -1.18 16.93 -30.55
CA GLY A 294 -1.81 18.21 -30.23
C GLY A 294 -1.21 18.93 -29.03
N THR A 295 0.08 18.73 -28.75
CA THR A 295 0.71 19.37 -27.59
C THR A 295 1.11 20.81 -27.90
N ARG A 296 1.41 21.56 -26.83
CA ARG A 296 2.16 22.83 -26.93
C ARG A 296 3.61 22.57 -27.39
N PRO A 297 4.37 23.59 -27.84
CA PRO A 297 5.79 23.43 -28.16
C PRO A 297 6.55 22.74 -27.02
N LEU A 298 7.29 21.68 -27.33
CA LEU A 298 7.99 20.85 -26.35
C LEU A 298 9.49 21.14 -26.35
N SER A 299 10.09 21.09 -25.17
CA SER A 299 11.54 21.13 -24.98
C SER A 299 11.97 20.22 -23.84
N LEU A 300 13.23 19.81 -23.81
CA LEU A 300 13.77 19.02 -22.68
C LEU A 300 13.56 19.78 -21.36
N ALA A 301 13.01 19.08 -20.37
CA ALA A 301 12.81 19.64 -19.05
C ALA A 301 14.16 19.94 -18.39
N LYS A 302 14.25 21.06 -17.65
CA LYS A 302 15.50 21.44 -16.99
C LYS A 302 15.75 20.57 -15.76
N LYS A 303 17.01 20.44 -15.32
CA LYS A 303 17.40 19.71 -14.09
C LYS A 303 16.55 20.07 -12.87
N LYS A 304 16.19 21.35 -12.70
CA LYS A 304 15.32 21.82 -11.62
C LYS A 304 13.92 21.20 -11.71
N ASP A 305 13.37 21.15 -12.91
CA ASP A 305 12.02 20.63 -13.15
C ASP A 305 12.01 19.09 -13.02
N LEU A 306 13.05 18.40 -13.53
CA LEU A 306 13.22 16.95 -13.34
C LEU A 306 13.30 16.56 -11.86
N LYS A 307 14.10 17.29 -11.06
CA LYS A 307 14.20 17.05 -9.62
C LYS A 307 12.90 17.40 -8.90
N LYS A 308 12.17 18.42 -9.34
CA LYS A 308 10.91 18.83 -8.74
C LYS A 308 9.79 17.82 -8.99
N VAL A 309 9.64 17.36 -10.23
CA VAL A 309 8.49 16.55 -10.67
C VAL A 309 8.74 15.07 -10.47
N LEU A 310 9.91 14.56 -10.86
CA LEU A 310 10.22 13.13 -10.77
C LEU A 310 11.15 12.79 -9.60
N GLY A 311 11.68 13.78 -8.88
CA GLY A 311 12.70 13.51 -7.84
C GLY A 311 14.06 13.07 -8.39
N LEU A 312 14.23 13.02 -9.70
CA LEU A 312 15.39 12.41 -10.36
C LEU A 312 16.48 13.42 -10.75
N THR A 313 17.66 12.89 -11.08
CA THR A 313 18.77 13.65 -11.66
C THR A 313 18.95 13.31 -13.14
N PRO A 314 19.53 14.22 -13.96
CA PRO A 314 19.88 13.88 -15.34
C PRO A 314 20.73 12.60 -15.39
N GLY A 315 20.42 11.70 -16.33
CA GLY A 315 21.04 10.37 -16.43
C GLY A 315 20.32 9.25 -15.68
N SER A 316 19.37 9.56 -14.78
CA SER A 316 18.56 8.55 -14.07
C SER A 316 17.08 8.58 -14.48
N VAL A 317 16.74 9.21 -15.60
CA VAL A 317 15.35 9.35 -16.06
C VAL A 317 14.77 7.98 -16.38
N THR A 318 13.65 7.65 -15.76
CA THR A 318 13.00 6.33 -15.84
C THR A 318 11.49 6.46 -15.68
N PRO A 319 10.68 5.59 -16.30
CA PRO A 319 9.22 5.57 -16.14
C PRO A 319 8.75 5.51 -14.69
N LEU A 320 9.46 4.75 -13.85
CA LEU A 320 9.15 4.63 -12.42
C LEU A 320 9.38 5.93 -11.63
N GLY A 321 10.05 6.92 -12.24
CA GLY A 321 10.19 8.25 -11.66
C GLY A 321 8.87 8.98 -11.52
N ILE A 322 7.86 8.60 -12.32
CA ILE A 322 6.50 9.15 -12.27
C ILE A 322 5.85 8.92 -10.91
N LEU A 323 6.25 7.90 -10.16
CA LEU A 323 5.75 7.66 -8.81
C LEU A 323 6.10 8.79 -7.82
N ASN A 324 7.01 9.69 -8.17
CA ASN A 324 7.28 10.90 -7.39
C ASN A 324 6.42 12.12 -7.82
N ASP A 325 5.65 12.02 -8.90
CA ASP A 325 4.81 13.10 -9.45
C ASP A 325 3.46 13.18 -8.74
N LYS A 326 3.48 13.81 -7.55
CA LYS A 326 2.32 13.97 -6.67
C LYS A 326 1.15 14.76 -7.26
N GLU A 327 1.42 15.59 -8.28
CA GLU A 327 0.38 16.41 -8.92
C GLU A 327 -0.20 15.72 -10.16
N HIS A 328 0.27 14.50 -10.50
CA HIS A 328 -0.13 13.71 -11.66
C HIS A 328 -0.07 14.49 -12.99
N LYS A 329 0.89 15.42 -13.11
CA LYS A 329 1.04 16.34 -14.24
C LYS A 329 1.81 15.74 -15.41
N THR A 330 2.47 14.62 -15.20
CA THR A 330 3.30 13.95 -16.19
C THR A 330 2.44 13.00 -17.01
N HIS A 331 2.31 13.30 -18.30
CA HIS A 331 1.72 12.39 -19.27
C HIS A 331 2.76 11.38 -19.73
N PHE A 332 2.50 10.10 -19.48
CA PHE A 332 3.37 9.01 -19.87
C PHE A 332 3.04 8.53 -21.29
N PHE A 333 4.05 8.47 -22.14
CA PHE A 333 3.96 7.94 -23.49
C PHE A 333 4.90 6.74 -23.63
N LEU A 334 4.33 5.57 -23.94
CA LEU A 334 5.08 4.35 -24.15
C LEU A 334 5.08 3.95 -25.62
N ASP A 335 6.24 3.61 -26.16
CA ASP A 335 6.37 2.99 -27.47
C ASP A 335 5.67 1.63 -27.51
N LYS A 336 4.73 1.46 -28.44
CA LYS A 336 3.94 0.24 -28.62
C LYS A 336 4.80 -1.00 -28.85
N ASP A 337 6.04 -0.85 -29.32
CA ASP A 337 6.95 -1.96 -29.59
C ASP A 337 7.43 -2.67 -28.32
N PHE A 338 7.21 -2.07 -27.14
CA PHE A 338 7.37 -2.75 -25.85
C PHE A 338 6.25 -3.76 -25.55
N LEU A 339 5.13 -3.73 -26.27
CA LEU A 339 4.02 -4.66 -26.10
C LEU A 339 4.09 -5.85 -27.08
N ILE A 340 5.08 -5.85 -27.97
CA ILE A 340 5.33 -6.97 -28.88
C ILE A 340 6.14 -8.02 -28.10
N PRO A 341 5.74 -9.32 -28.16
CA PRO A 341 6.45 -10.41 -27.47
C PRO A 341 7.97 -10.37 -27.71
N PRO A 342 8.80 -10.55 -26.65
CA PRO A 342 8.44 -11.04 -25.31
C PRO A 342 7.84 -9.99 -24.37
N SER A 343 7.62 -8.76 -24.85
CA SER A 343 7.00 -7.65 -24.10
C SER A 343 7.75 -7.23 -22.83
N ILE A 344 9.06 -7.48 -22.79
CA ILE A 344 9.96 -7.09 -21.70
C ILE A 344 10.45 -5.66 -21.91
N ILE A 345 10.51 -4.88 -20.83
CA ILE A 345 11.10 -3.55 -20.79
C ILE A 345 12.17 -3.48 -19.68
N GLY A 346 13.32 -2.89 -20.02
CA GLY A 346 14.41 -2.57 -19.09
C GLY A 346 14.33 -1.12 -18.63
N VAL A 347 14.09 -0.88 -17.34
CA VAL A 347 14.03 0.47 -16.74
C VAL A 347 14.86 0.57 -15.46
N HIS A 348 15.23 1.77 -15.06
CA HIS A 348 15.95 1.98 -13.79
C HIS A 348 14.97 2.06 -12.61
N PRO A 349 15.29 1.47 -11.44
CA PRO A 349 14.51 1.62 -10.21
C PRO A 349 14.83 2.96 -9.52
N ASN A 350 14.60 4.09 -10.21
CA ASN A 350 14.90 5.46 -9.75
C ASN A 350 16.38 5.79 -9.42
N GLU A 351 17.27 4.81 -9.56
CA GLU A 351 18.72 4.94 -9.47
C GLU A 351 19.39 4.28 -10.68
N ASN A 352 20.45 4.90 -11.23
CA ASN A 352 21.14 4.42 -12.43
C ASN A 352 22.20 3.34 -12.15
N THR A 353 22.10 2.67 -11.00
CA THR A 353 22.99 1.57 -10.55
C THR A 353 22.38 0.19 -10.79
N ALA A 354 21.14 0.11 -11.26
CA ALA A 354 20.53 -1.14 -11.64
C ALA A 354 19.55 -0.94 -12.79
N THR A 355 19.27 -2.03 -13.50
CA THR A 355 18.18 -2.12 -14.46
C THR A 355 17.27 -3.26 -14.03
N ILE A 356 15.98 -2.98 -13.93
CA ILE A 356 14.93 -3.98 -13.73
C ILE A 356 14.32 -4.37 -15.07
N TRP A 357 14.02 -5.64 -15.22
CA TRP A 357 13.38 -6.22 -16.40
C TRP A 357 12.03 -6.76 -15.98
N LEU A 358 10.96 -6.19 -16.53
CA LEU A 358 9.58 -6.59 -16.23
C LEU A 358 8.75 -6.55 -17.50
N LYS A 359 7.52 -7.08 -17.46
CA LYS A 359 6.59 -6.91 -18.57
C LYS A 359 6.17 -5.45 -18.69
N ALA A 360 6.10 -4.94 -19.91
CA ALA A 360 5.67 -3.57 -20.17
C ALA A 360 4.24 -3.30 -19.70
N GLU A 361 3.38 -4.31 -19.72
CA GLU A 361 2.00 -4.24 -19.19
C GLU A 361 1.98 -4.01 -17.66
N ASP A 362 2.89 -4.63 -16.91
CA ASP A 362 3.00 -4.45 -15.47
C ASP A 362 3.45 -3.02 -15.13
N LEU A 363 4.39 -2.47 -15.89
CA LEU A 363 4.79 -1.07 -15.77
C LEU A 363 3.62 -0.11 -16.08
N LEU A 364 2.85 -0.40 -17.13
CA LEU A 364 1.66 0.39 -17.48
C LEU A 364 0.60 0.34 -16.37
N ARG A 365 0.38 -0.84 -15.77
CA ARG A 365 -0.53 -1.02 -14.64
C ARG A 365 -0.13 -0.14 -13.46
N ILE A 366 1.14 -0.18 -13.05
CA ILE A 366 1.66 0.65 -11.96
C ILE A 366 1.42 2.14 -12.22
N ILE A 367 1.76 2.64 -13.42
CA ILE A 367 1.65 4.07 -13.74
C ILE A 367 0.18 4.50 -13.84
N THR A 368 -0.69 3.64 -14.39
CA THR A 368 -2.12 3.92 -14.51
C THR A 368 -2.80 3.98 -13.15
N GLU A 369 -2.46 3.08 -12.24
CA GLU A 369 -2.98 3.06 -10.87
C GLU A 369 -2.45 4.22 -10.02
N HIS A 370 -1.25 4.73 -10.33
CA HIS A 370 -0.75 5.98 -9.79
C HIS A 370 -1.47 7.23 -10.38
N MET A 371 -2.52 7.05 -11.20
CA MET A 371 -3.38 8.09 -11.75
C MET A 371 -2.73 9.02 -12.79
N ASN A 372 -1.51 8.73 -13.22
CA ASN A 372 -0.88 9.51 -14.29
C ASN A 372 -1.50 9.15 -15.66
N PRO A 373 -1.72 10.13 -16.56
CA PRO A 373 -2.25 9.84 -17.89
C PRO A 373 -1.27 9.01 -18.73
N VAL A 374 -1.73 7.88 -19.27
CA VAL A 374 -0.92 6.96 -20.09
C VAL A 374 -1.39 6.94 -21.54
N LYS A 375 -0.46 6.95 -22.49
CA LYS A 375 -0.72 6.72 -23.92
C LYS A 375 0.29 5.75 -24.52
N ILE A 376 -0.20 4.75 -25.23
CA ILE A 376 0.61 3.82 -26.02
C ILE A 376 0.65 4.33 -27.46
N VAL A 377 1.85 4.48 -28.03
CA VAL A 377 2.02 5.15 -29.32
C VAL A 377 3.08 4.48 -30.20
N PRO A 378 2.92 4.51 -31.54
CA PRO A 378 3.98 4.11 -32.46
C PRO A 378 5.07 5.18 -32.54
N PHE A 379 6.33 4.77 -32.39
CA PHE A 379 7.49 5.58 -32.83
C PHE A 379 8.17 4.91 -34.01
N ASN A 380 8.58 5.73 -34.98
CA ASN A 380 9.29 5.31 -36.19
C ASN A 380 10.80 5.45 -36.04
#